data_AF-A0A6B1GMR9-F1
#
_entry.id   AF-A0A6B1GMR9-F1
#
_cell.length_a   1.000
_cell.length_b   1.000
_cell.length_c   1.000
_cell.angle_alpha   90.00
_cell.angle_beta   90.00
_cell.angle_gamma   90.00
#
_symmetry.space_group_name_H-M   'P 1'
#
loop_
_entity.id
_entity.type
_entity.pdbx_description
1 polymer ?
#
loop_
_entity_poly.entity_id
_entity_poly.type
_entity_poly.pdbx_seq_one_letter_code
_entity_poly.pdbx_strand_id
1 'polypeptide(L)' 'LPSHFPPDTGLNHNKESQAKPIIWEKWDDFTSASERLVDLGTGLKAAFSSEDEAQISTAVKQMGEEGCRACHSKFRIKKN' A
#
# COMPACT_ATOMS: atom_id res chain seq x y z
N LEU A 1 2.10 9.49 3.39
CA LEU A 1 0.94 8.54 3.36
C LEU A 1 0.13 8.59 4.66
N PRO A 2 0.71 8.39 5.86
CA PRO A 2 -0.07 8.37 7.11
C PRO A 2 -0.84 9.67 7.40
N SER A 3 -0.33 10.82 6.97
CA SER A 3 -1.00 12.13 7.09
C SER A 3 -2.36 12.23 6.39
N HIS A 4 -2.68 11.33 5.46
CA HIS A 4 -3.99 11.28 4.78
C HIS A 4 -5.03 10.43 5.52
N PHE A 5 -4.69 9.85 6.66
CA PHE A 5 -5.58 9.01 7.47
C PHE A 5 -5.83 9.61 8.86
N PRO A 6 -6.26 10.89 8.96
CA PRO A 6 -6.65 11.42 10.25
C PRO A 6 -7.83 10.61 10.83
N PRO A 7 -8.07 10.70 12.16
CA PRO A 7 -9.23 10.10 12.78
C PRO A 7 -10.52 10.46 12.01
N ASP A 8 -11.50 9.57 12.06
CA ASP A 8 -12.81 9.76 11.46
C ASP A 8 -12.85 9.89 9.92
N THR A 9 -11.83 9.40 9.20
CA THR A 9 -11.82 9.35 7.71
C THR A 9 -12.10 7.97 7.13
N GLY A 10 -12.30 6.97 8.00
CA GLY A 10 -12.59 5.60 7.63
C GLY A 10 -14.00 5.33 7.19
N LEU A 11 -14.24 4.10 6.76
CA LEU A 11 -15.55 3.59 6.33
C LEU A 11 -16.66 3.85 7.35
N ASN A 12 -16.34 3.85 8.66
CA ASN A 12 -17.31 4.12 9.73
C ASN A 12 -17.85 5.56 9.72
N HIS A 13 -17.12 6.51 9.12
CA HIS A 13 -17.42 7.93 9.15
C HIS A 13 -17.70 8.49 7.75
N ASN A 14 -17.14 7.87 6.70
CA ASN A 14 -17.39 8.20 5.31
C ASN A 14 -17.68 6.93 4.51
N LYS A 15 -18.92 6.76 4.04
CA LYS A 15 -19.37 5.58 3.27
C LYS A 15 -18.70 5.45 1.89
N GLU A 16 -18.13 6.54 1.37
CA GLU A 16 -17.36 6.50 0.12
C GLU A 16 -15.94 5.96 0.35
N SER A 17 -15.44 6.08 1.57
CA SER A 17 -14.13 5.57 1.97
C SER A 17 -14.09 4.05 1.90
N GLN A 18 -12.97 3.50 1.43
CA GLN A 18 -12.70 2.05 1.46
C GLN A 18 -11.75 1.65 2.59
N ALA A 19 -11.33 2.62 3.42
CA ALA A 19 -10.41 2.43 4.52
C ALA A 19 -11.12 1.70 5.67
N LYS A 20 -10.72 0.45 5.94
CA LYS A 20 -11.30 -0.34 7.03
C LYS A 20 -10.95 0.28 8.39
N PRO A 21 -11.83 0.16 9.41
CA PRO A 21 -11.55 0.66 10.77
C PRO A 21 -10.26 0.12 11.39
N ILE A 22 -9.86 -1.11 11.04
CA ILE A 22 -8.63 -1.75 11.52
C ILE A 22 -7.35 -0.95 11.23
N ILE A 23 -7.37 0.01 10.30
CA ILE A 23 -6.24 0.93 10.07
C ILE A 23 -5.87 1.66 11.37
N TRP A 24 -6.86 2.20 12.09
CA TRP A 24 -6.62 2.96 13.32
C TRP A 24 -6.40 2.04 14.54
N GLU A 25 -6.86 0.79 14.50
CA GLU A 25 -6.58 -0.21 15.54
C GLU A 25 -5.18 -0.84 15.42
N LYS A 26 -4.64 -0.89 14.19
CA LYS A 26 -3.35 -1.49 13.85
C LYS A 26 -2.49 -0.47 13.09
N TRP A 27 -2.32 0.70 13.70
CA TRP A 27 -1.64 1.83 13.08
C TRP A 27 -0.20 1.51 12.68
N ASP A 28 0.57 0.88 13.57
CA ASP A 28 1.97 0.50 13.28
C ASP A 28 2.09 -0.48 12.12
N ASP A 29 1.16 -1.44 12.01
CA ASP A 29 1.13 -2.36 10.87
C ASP A 29 0.79 -1.62 9.57
N PHE A 30 -0.09 -0.62 9.64
CA PHE A 30 -0.49 0.19 8.49
C PHE A 30 0.63 1.12 8.02
N THR A 31 1.33 1.77 8.94
CA THR A 31 2.50 2.62 8.62
C THR A 31 3.64 1.77 8.08
N SER A 32 3.91 0.60 8.67
CA SER A 32 4.92 -0.34 8.17
C SER A 32 4.61 -0.82 6.75
N ALA A 33 3.33 -1.15 6.46
CA ALA A 33 2.92 -1.51 5.10
C ALA A 33 3.07 -0.34 4.10
N SER A 34 2.85 0.89 4.56
CA SER A 34 3.05 2.10 3.75
C SER A 34 4.53 2.37 3.47
N GLU A 35 5.41 2.18 4.46
CA GLU A 35 6.87 2.27 4.32
C GLU A 35 7.40 1.20 3.37
N ARG A 36 6.92 -0.04 3.51
CA ARG A 36 7.26 -1.13 2.58
C ARG A 36 6.93 -0.78 1.12
N LEU A 37 5.80 -0.11 0.88
CA LEU A 37 5.44 0.36 -0.45
C LEU A 37 6.42 1.44 -0.98
N VAL A 38 6.90 2.35 -0.11
CA VAL A 38 7.91 3.36 -0.47
C VAL A 38 9.23 2.71 -0.85
N ASP A 39 9.67 1.71 -0.09
CA ASP A 39 10.90 0.96 -0.39
C ASP A 39 10.80 0.21 -1.72
N LEU A 40 9.67 -0.46 -1.96
CA LEU A 40 9.39 -1.13 -3.23
C LEU A 40 9.36 -0.16 -4.41
N GLY A 41 8.75 1.01 -4.24
CA GLY A 41 8.74 2.05 -5.27
C GLY A 41 10.13 2.58 -5.59
N THR A 42 10.99 2.73 -4.56
CA THR A 42 12.39 3.11 -4.74
C THR A 42 13.17 2.03 -5.49
N GLY A 43 12.97 0.76 -5.13
CA GLY A 43 13.56 -0.39 -5.82
C GLY A 43 13.11 -0.48 -7.29
N LEU A 44 11.83 -0.28 -7.57
CA LEU A 44 11.29 -0.26 -8.92
C LEU A 44 11.90 0.88 -9.76
N LYS A 45 12.03 2.09 -9.18
CA LYS A 45 12.71 3.21 -9.85
C LYS A 45 14.17 2.86 -10.20
N ALA A 46 14.88 2.19 -9.30
CA ALA A 46 16.24 1.71 -9.57
C ALA A 46 16.28 0.65 -10.68
N ALA A 47 15.34 -0.29 -10.69
CA ALA A 47 15.21 -1.30 -11.75
C ALA A 47 14.97 -0.66 -13.13
N PHE A 48 14.19 0.42 -13.22
CA PHE A 48 14.06 1.15 -14.49
C PHE A 48 15.38 1.77 -14.98
N SER A 49 16.34 2.03 -14.09
CA SER A 49 17.65 2.58 -14.47
C SER A 49 18.61 1.52 -15.03
N SER A 50 18.30 0.23 -14.90
CA SER A 50 19.14 -0.84 -15.45
C SER A 50 18.82 -1.20 -16.89
N GLU A 51 17.72 -0.68 -17.45
CA GLU A 51 17.19 -1.03 -18.79
C GLU A 51 16.95 -2.55 -19.00
N ASP A 52 16.95 -3.33 -17.92
CA ASP A 52 16.71 -4.77 -17.92
C ASP A 52 15.23 -5.06 -17.69
N GLU A 53 14.54 -5.49 -18.76
CA GLU A 53 13.12 -5.81 -18.73
C GLU A 53 12.77 -6.89 -17.69
N ALA A 54 13.64 -7.88 -17.47
CA ALA A 54 13.40 -8.94 -16.50
C ALA A 54 13.49 -8.40 -15.06
N GLN A 55 14.44 -7.50 -14.78
CA GLN A 55 14.54 -6.83 -13.48
C GLN A 55 13.35 -5.90 -13.23
N ILE A 56 12.94 -5.12 -14.24
CA ILE A 56 11.76 -4.25 -14.16
C ILE A 56 10.51 -5.09 -13.89
N SER A 57 10.29 -6.16 -14.65
CA SER A 57 9.15 -7.07 -14.48
C SER A 57 9.10 -7.67 -13.07
N THR A 58 10.26 -8.11 -12.56
CA THR A 58 10.39 -8.63 -11.20
C THR A 58 10.02 -7.58 -10.15
N ALA A 59 10.55 -6.36 -10.28
CA ALA A 59 10.25 -5.27 -9.35
C ALA A 59 8.79 -4.83 -9.39
N VAL A 60 8.17 -4.79 -10.58
CA VAL A 60 6.72 -4.49 -10.73
C VAL A 60 5.88 -5.55 -10.04
N LYS A 61 6.18 -6.84 -10.26
CA LYS A 61 5.47 -7.95 -9.60
C LYS A 61 5.60 -7.84 -8.08
N GLN A 62 6.81 -7.61 -7.59
CA GLN A 62 7.07 -7.49 -6.16
C GLN A 62 6.29 -6.31 -5.54
N MET A 63 6.28 -5.14 -6.18
CA MET A 63 5.49 -3.99 -5.74
C MET A 63 3.99 -4.31 -5.70
N GLY A 64 3.48 -5.02 -6.72
CA GLY A 64 2.08 -5.44 -6.78
C GLY A 64 1.67 -6.39 -5.66
N GLU A 65 2.51 -7.39 -5.37
CA GLU A 65 2.23 -8.41 -4.35
C GLU A 65 2.45 -7.89 -2.93
N GLU A 66 3.63 -7.33 -2.67
CA GLU A 66 4.07 -6.96 -1.32
C GLU A 66 3.70 -5.53 -0.91
N GLY A 67 3.50 -4.62 -1.87
CA GLY A 67 3.06 -3.25 -1.61
C GLY A 67 1.54 -3.15 -1.69
N CYS A 68 1.01 -3.32 -2.89
CA CYS A 68 -0.41 -3.09 -3.16
C CYS A 68 -1.32 -4.16 -2.53
N ARG A 69 -1.10 -5.44 -2.85
CA ARG A 69 -1.98 -6.53 -2.41
C ARG A 69 -1.87 -6.77 -0.90
N ALA A 70 -0.66 -6.75 -0.33
CA ALA A 70 -0.47 -6.94 1.11
C ALA A 70 -1.24 -5.90 1.93
N CYS A 71 -1.11 -4.62 1.59
CA CYS A 71 -1.86 -3.54 2.25
C CYS A 71 -3.37 -3.68 2.02
N HIS A 72 -3.81 -3.79 0.76
CA HIS A 72 -5.24 -3.83 0.44
C HIS A 72 -5.98 -5.03 1.04
N SER A 73 -5.32 -6.19 1.16
CA SER A 73 -5.95 -7.38 1.74
C SER A 73 -6.32 -7.16 3.21
N LYS A 74 -5.47 -6.44 3.96
CA LYS A 74 -5.68 -6.15 5.38
C LYS A 74 -6.53 -4.91 5.61
N PHE A 75 -6.23 -3.81 4.92
CA PHE A 75 -6.70 -2.47 5.27
C PHE A 75 -7.77 -1.88 4.34
N ARG A 76 -8.01 -2.46 3.16
CA ARG A 76 -9.04 -1.98 2.20
C ARG A 76 -10.21 -2.96 2.13
N ILE A 77 -11.45 -2.46 2.06
CA ILE A 77 -12.59 -3.30 1.70
C ILE A 77 -12.51 -3.71 0.23
N LYS A 78 -12.97 -4.92 -0.10
CA LYS A 78 -13.24 -5.28 -1.50
C LYS A 78 -14.61 -4.67 -1.85
N LYS A 79 -14.69 -3.97 -2.97
CA LYS A 79 -15.98 -3.67 -3.61
C LYS A 79 -16.25 -4.78 -4.61
N ASN A 80 -17.46 -5.32 -4.55
CA ASN A 80 -17.99 -6.29 -5.50
C ASN A 80 -18.51 -5.55 -6.73
#